data_AF-A0A9D5GXU2-F1
#
_entry.id   AF-A0A9D5GXU2-F1
#
_cell.length_a   1.000
_cell.length_b   1.000
_cell.length_c   1.000
_cell.angle_alpha   90.00
_cell.angle_beta   90.00
_cell.angle_gamma   90.00
#
_symmetry.space_group_name_H-M   'P 1'
#
loop_
_entity.id
_entity.type
_entity.pdbx_description
1 polymer ?
#
loop_
_entity_poly.entity_id
_entity_poly.type
_entity_poly.pdbx_seq_one_letter_code
_entity_poly.pdbx_strand_id
1 'polypeptide(L)'
;MFILDTKLKRLKEKLKIWNKDIFGNVHEQVMKAEKQLKESQDEIHISGFNDHSSNLEKKAQISLDEALLRQNWFWHTTKAISSLQVGDTLITDNKDIIDHITSYFENLFTSNEGTVQDQRFVDEVIPNLVDEGSNVMLTMLPSSLEIKNVVFALNKDGAPGSNGFGDFFFQTFWDIIHRCGISHFGILQNQFAGAQFQCQYSGPFA
;
A
#
# COMPACT_ATOMS: atom_id res chain seq x y z
N MET A 1 23.84 12.37 -1.39
CA MET A 1 23.00 11.17 -1.63
C MET A 1 21.87 11.17 -0.62
N PHE A 2 20.62 11.38 -1.05
CA PHE A 2 19.52 11.68 -0.14
C PHE A 2 19.10 10.45 0.66
N ILE A 3 19.33 10.51 1.98
CA ILE A 3 19.05 9.44 2.95
C ILE A 3 17.56 9.03 2.90
N LEU A 4 16.67 9.99 2.67
CA LEU A 4 15.23 9.77 2.54
C LEU A 4 14.86 8.90 1.33
N ASP A 5 15.40 9.18 0.14
CA ASP A 5 15.14 8.40 -1.08
C ASP A 5 15.56 6.93 -0.91
N THR A 6 16.72 6.71 -0.29
CA THR A 6 17.22 5.34 -0.03
C THR A 6 16.31 4.59 0.94
N LYS A 7 15.77 5.27 1.95
CA LYS A 7 14.83 4.69 2.94
C LYS A 7 13.46 4.41 2.33
N LEU A 8 12.94 5.31 1.51
CA LEU A 8 11.68 5.11 0.79
C LEU A 8 11.77 3.93 -0.18
N LYS A 9 12.91 3.77 -0.88
CA LYS A 9 13.16 2.59 -1.73
C LYS A 9 13.15 1.29 -0.94
N ARG A 10 13.80 1.24 0.23
CA ARG A 10 13.79 0.04 1.08
C ARG A 10 12.39 -0.29 1.62
N LEU A 11 11.66 0.72 2.07
CA LEU A 11 10.29 0.56 2.54
C LEU A 11 9.38 0.06 1.40
N LYS A 12 9.49 0.64 0.20
CA LYS A 12 8.76 0.22 -0.98
C LYS A 12 8.97 -1.26 -1.28
N GLU A 13 10.20 -1.76 -1.21
CA GLU A 13 10.46 -3.19 -1.44
C GLU A 13 9.86 -4.08 -0.34
N LYS A 14 9.91 -3.66 0.93
CA LYS A 14 9.27 -4.40 2.02
C LYS A 14 7.75 -4.41 1.91
N LEU A 15 7.14 -3.28 1.53
CA LEU A 15 5.70 -3.18 1.30
C LEU A 15 5.25 -4.01 0.10
N LYS A 16 6.05 -4.08 -0.97
CA LYS A 16 5.76 -4.96 -2.11
C LYS A 16 5.73 -6.43 -1.69
N ILE A 17 6.71 -6.87 -0.90
CA ILE A 17 6.77 -8.24 -0.38
C ILE A 17 5.56 -8.51 0.51
N TRP A 18 5.29 -7.65 1.48
CA TRP A 18 4.13 -7.80 2.37
C TRP A 18 2.80 -7.81 1.61
N ASN A 19 2.62 -6.94 0.62
CA ASN A 19 1.42 -6.93 -0.22
C ASN A 19 1.27 -8.25 -0.98
N LYS A 20 2.38 -8.79 -1.52
CA LYS A 20 2.37 -10.07 -2.21
C LYS A 20 2.12 -11.26 -1.27
N ASP A 21 2.64 -11.23 -0.06
CA ASP A 21 2.54 -12.35 0.88
C ASP A 21 1.18 -12.37 1.62
N ILE A 22 0.60 -11.20 1.90
CA ILE A 22 -0.67 -11.09 2.64
C ILE A 22 -1.88 -11.02 1.71
N PHE A 23 -1.85 -10.15 0.69
CA PHE A 23 -2.97 -9.99 -0.24
C PHE A 23 -2.77 -10.82 -1.51
N GLY A 24 -1.52 -10.97 -1.96
CA GLY A 24 -1.19 -11.69 -3.18
C GLY A 24 -1.83 -11.09 -4.41
N ASN A 25 -1.74 -11.82 -5.53
CA ASN A 25 -2.52 -11.46 -6.71
C ASN A 25 -3.93 -12.04 -6.52
N VAL A 26 -4.90 -11.14 -6.37
CA VAL A 26 -6.31 -11.51 -6.13
C VAL A 26 -6.86 -12.43 -7.23
N HIS A 27 -6.44 -12.24 -8.48
CA HIS A 27 -6.84 -13.10 -9.61
C HIS A 27 -6.20 -14.49 -9.51
N GLU A 28 -4.94 -14.56 -9.10
CA GLU A 28 -4.23 -15.83 -8.92
C GLU A 28 -4.82 -16.63 -7.75
N GLN A 29 -5.30 -15.96 -6.70
CA GLN A 29 -6.00 -16.62 -5.59
C GLN A 29 -7.33 -17.23 -6.04
N VAL A 30 -8.11 -16.52 -6.85
CA VAL A 30 -9.35 -17.07 -7.45
C VAL A 30 -9.03 -18.31 -8.28
N MET A 31 -8.05 -18.23 -9.19
CA MET A 31 -7.67 -19.39 -10.02
C MET A 31 -7.20 -20.60 -9.18
N LYS A 32 -6.45 -20.37 -8.09
CA LYS A 32 -6.02 -21.44 -7.19
C LYS A 32 -7.21 -22.07 -6.44
N ALA A 33 -8.14 -21.25 -5.96
CA ALA A 33 -9.33 -21.73 -5.25
C ALA A 33 -10.28 -22.51 -6.19
N GLU A 34 -10.48 -22.04 -7.42
CA GLU A 34 -11.23 -22.76 -8.46
C GLU A 34 -10.59 -24.12 -8.77
N LYS A 35 -9.26 -24.17 -8.90
CA LYS A 35 -8.53 -25.42 -9.13
C LYS A 35 -8.71 -26.40 -7.97
N GLN A 36 -8.60 -25.93 -6.73
CA GLN A 36 -8.77 -26.77 -5.54
C GLN A 36 -10.20 -27.31 -5.40
N LEU A 37 -11.21 -26.51 -5.73
CA LEU A 37 -12.60 -26.96 -5.76
C LEU A 37 -12.79 -28.05 -6.81
N LYS A 38 -12.25 -27.84 -8.01
CA LYS A 38 -12.32 -28.82 -9.09
C LYS A 38 -11.63 -30.14 -8.72
N GLU A 39 -10.43 -30.08 -8.14
CA GLU A 39 -9.71 -31.26 -7.65
C GLU A 39 -10.51 -32.03 -6.59
N SER A 40 -11.17 -31.31 -5.67
CA SER A 40 -12.01 -31.92 -4.64
C SER A 40 -13.26 -32.60 -5.24
N GLN A 41 -13.86 -31.99 -6.26
CA GLN A 41 -15.01 -32.56 -6.99
C GLN A 41 -14.61 -33.80 -7.81
N ASP A 42 -13.45 -33.75 -8.47
CA ASP A 42 -12.89 -34.88 -9.21
C ASP A 42 -12.57 -36.06 -8.27
N GLU A 43 -12.03 -35.79 -7.07
CA GLU A 43 -11.80 -36.82 -6.04
C GLU A 43 -13.10 -37.47 -5.55
N ILE A 44 -14.17 -36.70 -5.34
CA ILE A 44 -15.49 -37.25 -4.97
C ILE A 44 -16.06 -38.11 -6.10
N HIS A 45 -15.88 -37.68 -7.35
CA HIS A 45 -16.33 -38.43 -8.51
C HIS A 45 -15.61 -39.77 -8.67
N ILE A 46 -14.32 -39.86 -8.29
CA ILE A 46 -13.51 -41.09 -8.40
C ILE A 46 -13.66 -42.01 -7.18
N SER A 47 -13.61 -41.45 -5.97
CA SER A 47 -13.55 -42.22 -4.71
C SER A 47 -14.91 -42.48 -4.06
N GLY A 48 -15.96 -41.83 -4.54
CA GLY A 48 -17.31 -41.91 -3.99
C GLY A 48 -17.53 -40.96 -2.81
N PHE A 49 -18.81 -40.79 -2.45
CA PHE A 49 -19.22 -39.83 -1.43
C PHE A 49 -18.85 -40.32 -0.01
N ASN A 50 -18.04 -39.55 0.70
CA ASN A 50 -17.69 -39.76 2.11
C ASN A 50 -17.73 -38.43 2.87
N ASP A 51 -17.98 -38.47 4.17
CA ASP A 51 -18.09 -37.27 5.03
C ASP A 51 -16.82 -36.43 5.01
N HIS A 52 -15.64 -37.06 4.92
CA HIS A 52 -14.37 -36.35 4.78
C HIS A 52 -14.32 -35.55 3.47
N SER A 53 -14.65 -36.17 2.34
CA SER A 53 -14.59 -35.53 1.03
C SER A 53 -15.64 -34.43 0.90
N SER A 54 -16.84 -34.62 1.47
CA SER A 54 -17.87 -33.57 1.54
C SER A 54 -17.41 -32.36 2.35
N ASN A 55 -16.72 -32.58 3.47
CA ASN A 55 -16.18 -31.48 4.27
C ASN A 55 -15.04 -30.74 3.56
N LEU A 56 -14.21 -31.44 2.78
CA LEU A 56 -13.17 -30.81 1.96
C LEU A 56 -13.77 -29.95 0.84
N GLU A 57 -14.79 -30.45 0.15
CA GLU A 57 -15.50 -29.69 -0.89
C GLU A 57 -16.13 -28.43 -0.30
N LYS A 58 -16.84 -28.53 0.83
CA LYS A 58 -17.41 -27.36 1.53
C LYS A 58 -16.34 -26.34 1.88
N LYS A 59 -15.16 -26.79 2.34
CA LYS A 59 -14.05 -25.89 2.67
C LYS A 59 -13.47 -25.22 1.43
N ALA A 60 -13.32 -25.95 0.32
CA ALA A 60 -12.87 -25.41 -0.95
C ALA A 60 -13.88 -24.37 -1.52
N GLN A 61 -15.18 -24.65 -1.40
CA GLN A 61 -16.23 -23.72 -1.81
C GLN A 61 -16.18 -22.42 -1.01
N ILE A 62 -16.08 -22.50 0.32
CA ILE A 62 -15.92 -21.31 1.18
C ILE A 62 -14.67 -20.52 0.78
N SER A 63 -13.56 -21.21 0.51
CA SER A 63 -12.32 -20.55 0.08
C SER A 63 -12.46 -19.84 -1.27
N LEU A 64 -13.24 -20.40 -2.20
CA LEU A 64 -13.54 -19.77 -3.48
C LEU A 64 -14.43 -18.54 -3.28
N ASP A 65 -15.48 -18.65 -2.48
CA ASP A 65 -16.41 -17.55 -2.19
C ASP A 65 -15.67 -16.37 -1.54
N GLU A 66 -14.77 -16.63 -0.59
CA GLU A 66 -13.91 -15.59 0.00
C GLU A 66 -12.99 -14.93 -1.04
N ALA A 67 -12.37 -15.71 -1.93
CA ALA A 67 -11.50 -15.18 -2.97
C ALA A 67 -12.27 -14.30 -3.98
N LEU A 68 -13.47 -14.75 -4.39
CA LEU A 68 -14.36 -14.00 -5.26
C LEU A 68 -14.85 -12.71 -4.59
N LEU A 69 -15.16 -12.76 -3.29
CA LEU A 69 -15.58 -11.57 -2.55
C LEU A 69 -14.45 -10.53 -2.48
N ARG A 70 -13.20 -10.98 -2.29
CA ARG A 70 -12.01 -10.10 -2.35
C ARG A 70 -11.80 -9.52 -3.76
N GLN A 71 -11.98 -10.33 -4.80
CA GLN A 71 -11.90 -9.86 -6.18
C GLN A 71 -12.97 -8.81 -6.47
N ASN A 72 -14.20 -9.05 -6.05
CA ASN A 72 -15.29 -8.12 -6.24
C ASN A 72 -15.06 -6.82 -5.47
N TRP A 73 -14.57 -6.90 -4.23
CA TRP A 73 -14.15 -5.73 -3.46
C TRP A 73 -13.03 -4.95 -4.16
N PHE A 74 -12.04 -5.63 -4.75
CA PHE A 74 -11.00 -4.99 -5.56
C PHE A 74 -11.60 -4.24 -6.76
N TRP A 75 -12.54 -4.84 -7.50
CA TRP A 75 -13.22 -4.19 -8.62
C TRP A 75 -14.07 -2.98 -8.20
N HIS A 76 -14.72 -3.03 -7.03
CA HIS A 76 -15.54 -1.92 -6.53
C HIS A 76 -14.72 -0.77 -5.94
N THR A 77 -13.52 -1.05 -5.42
CA THR A 77 -12.63 -0.03 -4.84
C THR A 77 -11.69 0.58 -5.86
N THR A 78 -11.39 -0.14 -6.95
CA THR A 78 -10.69 0.43 -8.09
C THR A 78 -11.67 1.24 -8.92
N LYS A 79 -11.52 2.58 -8.90
CA LYS A 79 -12.28 3.45 -9.80
C LYS A 79 -11.79 3.22 -11.23
N ALA A 80 -12.47 2.34 -11.96
CA ALA A 80 -12.21 2.12 -13.38
C ALA A 80 -12.62 3.36 -14.17
N ILE A 81 -11.69 3.89 -14.97
CA ILE A 81 -11.98 4.98 -15.90
C ILE A 81 -12.66 4.33 -17.12
N SER A 82 -13.97 4.56 -17.26
CA SER A 82 -14.78 4.02 -18.37
C SER A 82 -14.79 4.93 -19.59
N SER A 83 -14.44 6.20 -19.42
CA SER A 83 -14.27 7.16 -20.52
C SER A 83 -13.32 8.28 -20.10
N LEU A 84 -12.59 8.81 -21.08
CA LEU A 84 -11.63 9.89 -20.91
C LEU A 84 -11.86 10.93 -22.01
N GLN A 85 -12.15 12.17 -21.63
CA GLN A 85 -12.26 13.26 -22.58
C GLN A 85 -10.89 13.92 -22.79
N VAL A 86 -10.42 13.92 -24.04
CA VAL A 86 -9.15 14.52 -24.46
C VAL A 86 -9.47 15.60 -25.51
N GLY A 87 -9.51 16.86 -25.06
CA GLY A 87 -10.00 17.97 -25.89
C GLY A 87 -11.47 17.75 -26.29
N ASP A 88 -11.72 17.72 -27.60
CA ASP A 88 -13.06 17.47 -28.16
C ASP A 88 -13.35 15.98 -28.42
N THR A 89 -12.41 15.08 -28.13
CA THR A 89 -12.55 13.65 -28.40
C THR A 89 -12.84 12.88 -27.10
N LEU A 90 -13.87 12.02 -27.14
CA LEU A 90 -14.18 11.10 -26.05
C LEU A 90 -13.59 9.73 -26.36
N ILE A 91 -12.66 9.27 -25.52
CA ILE A 91 -12.07 7.94 -25.58
C ILE A 91 -12.85 7.04 -24.63
N THR A 92 -13.38 5.93 -25.13
CA THR A 92 -14.15 4.94 -24.33
C THR A 92 -13.51 3.56 -24.34
N ASP A 93 -12.59 3.29 -25.27
CA ASP A 93 -11.90 2.01 -25.32
C ASP A 93 -10.82 1.95 -24.23
N ASN A 94 -10.80 0.85 -23.47
CA ASN A 94 -9.91 0.69 -22.33
C ASN A 94 -8.43 0.70 -22.75
N LYS A 95 -8.10 0.11 -23.91
CA LYS A 95 -6.73 0.10 -24.41
C LYS A 95 -6.28 1.51 -24.76
N ASP A 96 -7.12 2.25 -25.47
CA ASP A 96 -6.82 3.64 -25.85
C ASP A 96 -6.71 4.56 -24.61
N ILE A 97 -7.53 4.34 -23.58
CA ILE A 97 -7.45 5.05 -22.30
C ILE A 97 -6.09 4.77 -21.62
N ILE A 98 -5.68 3.49 -21.53
CA ILE A 98 -4.40 3.09 -20.92
C ILE A 98 -3.23 3.70 -21.69
N ASP A 99 -3.24 3.58 -23.01
CA ASP A 99 -2.16 4.06 -23.87
C ASP A 99 -2.03 5.59 -23.78
N HIS A 100 -3.17 6.31 -23.79
CA HIS A 100 -3.19 7.76 -23.65
C HIS A 100 -2.67 8.24 -22.29
N ILE A 101 -3.16 7.65 -21.19
CA ILE A 101 -2.73 8.02 -19.82
C ILE A 101 -1.23 7.76 -19.65
N THR A 102 -0.77 6.60 -20.11
CA THR A 102 0.65 6.21 -20.01
C THR A 102 1.52 7.20 -20.77
N SER A 103 1.19 7.46 -22.04
CA SER A 103 1.95 8.40 -22.87
C SER A 103 1.93 9.82 -22.32
N TYR A 104 0.78 10.30 -21.83
CA TYR A 104 0.65 11.63 -21.25
C TYR A 104 1.58 11.81 -20.04
N PHE A 105 1.57 10.88 -19.08
CA PHE A 105 2.41 10.99 -17.89
C PHE A 105 3.88 10.69 -18.17
N GLU A 106 4.19 9.74 -19.05
CA GLU A 106 5.56 9.53 -19.52
C GLU A 106 6.11 10.81 -20.10
N ASN A 107 5.38 11.45 -21.01
CA ASN A 107 5.77 12.74 -21.56
C ASN A 107 5.88 13.78 -20.45
N LEU A 108 4.89 13.99 -19.60
CA LEU A 108 4.94 14.97 -18.51
C LEU A 108 6.17 14.84 -17.60
N PHE A 109 6.58 13.60 -17.28
CA PHE A 109 7.70 13.33 -16.38
C PHE A 109 9.04 13.18 -17.09
N THR A 110 9.07 13.03 -18.42
CA THR A 110 10.30 12.91 -19.22
C THR A 110 10.56 14.11 -20.14
N SER A 111 9.54 14.95 -20.37
CA SER A 111 9.63 16.18 -21.14
C SER A 111 10.52 17.15 -20.39
N ASN A 112 11.78 17.18 -20.77
CA ASN A 112 12.74 18.19 -20.36
C ASN A 112 12.45 19.49 -21.14
N GLU A 113 11.28 20.08 -20.93
CA GLU A 113 10.98 21.42 -21.43
C GLU A 113 11.78 22.44 -20.63
N GLY A 114 13.02 22.64 -21.06
CA GLY A 114 13.81 23.81 -20.73
C GLY A 114 14.92 23.56 -19.73
N THR A 115 16.12 23.35 -20.26
CA THR A 115 17.43 23.49 -19.60
C THR A 115 17.63 22.65 -18.33
N VAL A 116 18.66 21.80 -18.37
CA VAL A 116 19.43 21.52 -17.15
C VAL A 116 19.96 22.88 -16.68
N GLN A 117 19.16 23.59 -15.87
CA GLN A 117 19.64 24.72 -15.11
C GLN A 117 20.74 24.13 -14.25
N ASP A 118 21.95 24.57 -14.54
CA ASP A 118 23.17 24.20 -13.82
C ASP A 118 22.82 24.15 -12.32
N GLN A 119 22.91 22.98 -11.68
CA GLN A 119 22.55 22.80 -10.26
C GLN A 119 23.27 23.82 -9.36
N ARG A 120 24.37 24.40 -9.86
CA ARG A 120 25.13 25.50 -9.26
C ARG A 120 24.33 26.79 -9.05
N PHE A 121 23.31 27.08 -9.87
CA PHE A 121 22.46 28.27 -9.72
C PHE A 121 21.54 28.19 -8.50
N VAL A 122 21.10 26.98 -8.14
CA VAL A 122 20.21 26.76 -7.00
C VAL A 122 20.94 27.03 -5.68
N ASP A 123 22.20 26.60 -5.59
CA ASP A 123 23.05 26.81 -4.40
C ASP A 123 23.47 28.29 -4.23
N GLU A 124 23.53 29.07 -5.31
CA GLU A 124 23.86 30.51 -5.27
C GLU A 124 22.65 31.42 -5.02
N VAL A 125 21.46 31.03 -5.49
CA VAL A 125 20.24 31.87 -5.42
C VAL A 125 19.36 31.54 -4.22
N ILE A 126 19.37 30.30 -3.73
CA ILE A 126 18.59 29.92 -2.55
C ILE A 126 19.43 30.14 -1.30
N PRO A 127 19.13 31.19 -0.49
CA PRO A 127 19.82 31.37 0.77
C PRO A 127 19.58 30.16 1.68
N ASN A 128 20.61 29.76 2.42
CA ASN A 128 20.49 28.71 3.43
C ASN A 128 19.69 29.25 4.62
N LEU A 129 18.38 29.06 4.56
CA LEU A 129 17.40 29.57 5.54
C LEU A 129 17.19 28.61 6.72
N VAL A 130 17.72 27.40 6.66
CA VAL A 130 17.58 26.40 7.72
C VAL A 130 18.82 26.47 8.60
N ASP A 131 18.73 27.17 9.71
CA ASP A 131 19.76 27.15 10.73
C ASP A 131 19.79 25.82 11.51
N GLU A 132 20.84 25.61 12.28
CA GLU A 132 21.03 24.37 13.05
C GLU A 132 19.89 24.14 14.06
N GLY A 133 19.32 25.21 14.63
CA GLY A 133 18.18 25.13 15.54
C GLY A 133 16.89 24.67 14.84
N SER A 134 16.65 25.18 13.64
CA SER A 134 15.53 24.81 12.77
C SER A 134 15.66 23.37 12.32
N ASN A 135 16.88 22.92 12.00
CA ASN A 135 17.15 21.54 11.63
C ASN A 135 16.91 20.59 12.83
N VAL A 136 17.35 20.98 14.04
CA VAL A 136 17.08 20.21 15.27
C VAL A 136 15.58 20.13 15.54
N MET A 137 14.84 21.23 15.38
CA MET A 137 13.39 21.24 15.57
C MET A 137 12.67 20.36 14.54
N LEU A 138 13.00 20.48 13.25
CA LEU A 138 12.34 19.73 12.16
C LEU A 138 12.68 18.23 12.17
N THR A 139 13.80 17.86 12.79
CA THR A 139 14.21 16.45 12.95
C THR A 139 13.79 15.87 14.30
N MET A 140 13.20 16.69 15.18
CA MET A 140 12.71 16.23 16.47
C MET A 140 11.55 15.25 16.30
N LEU A 141 11.49 14.29 17.21
CA LEU A 141 10.41 13.31 17.25
C LEU A 141 9.07 14.01 17.56
N PRO A 142 8.03 13.82 16.73
CA PRO A 142 6.74 14.42 17.01
C PRO A 142 6.14 13.81 18.28
N SER A 143 5.49 14.65 19.06
CA SER A 143 4.76 14.28 20.26
C SER A 143 3.50 13.47 19.93
N SER A 144 3.03 12.68 20.89
CA SER A 144 1.76 11.95 20.79
C SER A 144 0.57 12.86 20.46
N LEU A 145 0.61 14.11 20.95
CA LEU A 145 -0.40 15.12 20.73
C LEU A 145 -0.36 15.66 19.29
N GLU A 146 0.83 15.92 18.74
CA GLU A 146 0.98 16.35 17.34
C GLU A 146 0.49 15.26 16.38
N ILE A 147 0.86 14.00 16.62
CA ILE A 147 0.39 12.88 15.80
C ILE A 147 -1.14 12.79 15.85
N LYS A 148 -1.73 12.92 17.05
CA LYS A 148 -3.18 12.91 17.21
C LYS A 148 -3.83 14.06 16.43
N ASN A 149 -3.31 15.27 16.55
CA ASN A 149 -3.88 16.44 15.89
C ASN A 149 -3.84 16.29 14.37
N VAL A 150 -2.74 15.76 13.81
CA VAL A 150 -2.63 15.49 12.37
C VAL A 150 -3.65 14.44 11.93
N VAL A 151 -3.75 13.31 12.64
CA VAL A 151 -4.68 12.22 12.29
C VAL A 151 -6.15 12.70 12.31
N PHE A 152 -6.50 13.56 13.26
CA PHE A 152 -7.86 14.10 13.37
C PHE A 152 -8.13 15.31 12.44
N ALA A 153 -7.09 15.92 11.89
CA ALA A 153 -7.22 16.95 10.85
C ALA A 153 -7.39 16.34 9.44
N LEU A 154 -7.15 15.04 9.27
CA LEU A 154 -7.36 14.34 8.00
C LEU A 154 -8.84 14.27 7.61
N ASN A 155 -9.10 14.31 6.30
CA ASN A 155 -10.45 14.23 5.76
C ASN A 155 -10.98 12.79 5.85
N LYS A 156 -12.05 12.56 6.61
CA LYS A 156 -12.65 11.24 6.79
C LYS A 156 -13.08 10.58 5.47
N ASP A 157 -13.48 11.38 4.50
CA ASP A 157 -13.91 10.93 3.17
C ASP A 157 -12.77 10.90 2.15
N GLY A 158 -11.52 11.06 2.63
CA GLY A 158 -10.31 10.93 1.83
C GLY A 158 -10.24 9.55 1.17
N ALA A 159 -9.80 9.52 -0.09
CA ALA A 159 -9.56 8.27 -0.78
C ALA A 159 -8.54 7.44 0.02
N PRO A 160 -8.80 6.13 0.24
CA PRO A 160 -7.88 5.29 0.98
C PRO A 160 -6.50 5.28 0.31
N GLY A 161 -5.46 5.26 1.14
CA GLY A 161 -4.10 5.13 0.64
C GLY A 161 -3.90 3.82 -0.12
N SER A 162 -2.72 3.62 -0.72
CA SER A 162 -2.38 2.38 -1.43
C SER A 162 -2.43 1.11 -0.58
N ASN A 163 -2.65 1.24 0.73
CA ASN A 163 -2.86 0.16 1.70
C ASN A 163 -4.34 -0.16 1.98
N GLY A 164 -5.30 0.54 1.35
CA GLY A 164 -6.73 0.30 1.48
C GLY A 164 -7.39 0.87 2.74
N PHE A 165 -6.63 1.51 3.64
CA PHE A 165 -7.19 2.17 4.82
C PHE A 165 -7.40 3.66 4.56
N GLY A 166 -8.63 4.14 4.75
CA GLY A 166 -8.96 5.56 4.73
C GLY A 166 -8.68 6.23 6.07
N ASP A 167 -8.61 7.56 6.09
CA ASP A 167 -8.31 8.37 7.27
C ASP A 167 -9.30 8.12 8.42
N PHE A 168 -10.54 7.77 8.10
CA PHE A 168 -11.58 7.36 9.05
C PHE A 168 -11.17 6.18 9.95
N PHE A 169 -10.39 5.22 9.42
CA PHE A 169 -9.91 4.07 10.18
C PHE A 169 -8.99 4.52 11.32
N PHE A 170 -8.03 5.40 11.03
CA PHE A 170 -7.05 5.88 12.01
C PHE A 170 -7.70 6.73 13.11
N GLN A 171 -8.74 7.49 12.77
CA GLN A 171 -9.51 8.26 13.74
C GLN A 171 -10.34 7.36 14.66
N THR A 172 -10.96 6.31 14.09
CA THR A 172 -11.85 5.40 14.82
C THR A 172 -11.07 4.48 15.77
N PHE A 173 -9.92 3.96 15.33
CA PHE A 173 -9.12 3.03 16.10
C PHE A 173 -7.92 3.68 16.80
N TRP A 174 -7.89 5.02 16.89
CA TRP A 174 -6.81 5.78 17.54
C TRP A 174 -6.48 5.25 18.94
N ASP A 175 -7.49 4.87 19.71
CA ASP A 175 -7.32 4.35 21.07
C ASP A 175 -6.54 3.03 21.14
N ILE A 176 -6.57 2.22 20.10
CA ILE A 176 -5.81 0.97 20.00
C ILE A 176 -4.44 1.27 19.39
N ILE A 177 -4.42 2.06 18.32
CA ILE A 177 -3.23 2.42 17.55
C ILE A 177 -2.24 3.23 18.41
N HIS A 178 -2.71 4.18 19.21
CA HIS A 178 -1.83 5.01 20.04
C HIS A 178 -1.27 4.21 21.22
N ARG A 179 -2.00 3.22 21.76
CA ARG A 179 -1.52 2.40 22.88
C ARG A 179 -0.49 1.35 22.45
N CYS A 180 -0.75 0.69 21.33
CA CYS A 180 0.16 -0.31 20.76
C CYS A 180 1.34 0.36 20.05
N GLY A 181 1.06 1.49 19.41
CA GLY A 181 2.01 2.27 18.66
C GLY A 181 2.91 3.12 19.54
N ILE A 182 2.43 3.99 20.42
CA ILE A 182 3.30 5.05 20.99
C ILE A 182 4.37 4.51 21.96
N SER A 183 4.12 3.36 22.58
CA SER A 183 5.10 2.64 23.43
C SER A 183 6.06 1.76 22.61
N HIS A 184 5.67 1.37 21.40
CA HIS A 184 6.38 0.40 20.53
C HIS A 184 6.75 0.99 19.15
N PHE A 185 6.59 2.30 18.96
CA PHE A 185 6.80 3.04 17.69
C PHE A 185 8.29 3.27 17.41
N GLY A 186 9.13 2.29 17.74
CA GLY A 186 10.38 2.06 17.02
C GLY A 186 10.15 1.81 15.51
N ILE A 187 8.91 1.55 15.08
CA ILE A 187 8.56 1.34 13.66
C ILE A 187 8.38 2.66 12.89
N LEU A 188 7.87 3.73 13.52
CA LEU A 188 7.83 5.07 12.89
C LEU A 188 9.10 5.89 13.19
N GLN A 189 9.79 5.64 14.31
CA GLN A 189 11.05 6.31 14.62
C GLN A 189 12.24 5.82 13.78
N ASN A 190 12.29 4.55 13.37
CA ASN A 190 13.40 4.05 12.55
C ASN A 190 13.35 4.48 11.08
N GLN A 191 12.24 5.04 10.62
CA GLN A 191 12.17 5.69 9.32
C GLN A 191 12.97 7.01 9.30
N PHE A 192 13.24 7.63 10.46
CA PHE A 192 14.00 8.88 10.56
C PHE A 192 15.45 8.71 11.09
N ALA A 193 15.77 7.77 11.98
CA ALA A 193 17.09 7.76 12.65
C ALA A 193 18.14 6.69 12.22
N GLY A 194 17.84 5.69 11.37
CA GLY A 194 18.89 4.91 10.68
C GLY A 194 19.82 4.02 11.53
N ALA A 195 19.37 3.42 12.64
CA ALA A 195 20.14 2.42 13.38
C ALA A 195 19.66 0.97 13.09
N GLN A 196 20.60 0.03 12.90
CA GLN A 196 20.33 -1.42 12.83
C GLN A 196 20.42 -2.02 14.23
N PHE A 197 19.50 -2.91 14.64
CA PHE A 197 19.84 -4.00 15.58
C PHE A 197 18.93 -5.23 15.44
N GLN A 198 19.57 -6.39 15.68
CA GLN A 198 19.00 -7.74 15.73
C GLN A 198 18.12 -7.92 16.97
N CYS A 199 16.94 -8.53 16.82
CA CYS A 199 16.07 -8.86 17.93
C CYS A 199 16.40 -10.29 18.42
N GLN A 200 17.03 -10.41 19.60
CA GLN A 200 16.97 -11.64 20.39
C GLN A 200 15.76 -11.52 21.32
N TYR A 201 14.80 -12.43 21.18
CA TYR A 201 13.62 -12.50 22.03
C TYR A 201 13.83 -13.63 23.07
N SER A 202 14.00 -13.27 24.33
CA SER A 202 13.83 -14.18 25.48
C SER A 202 12.52 -13.84 26.16
N GLY A 203 11.50 -14.68 25.92
CA GLY A 203 10.19 -14.55 26.57
C GLY A 203 10.17 -15.18 27.97
N PRO A 204 9.25 -14.74 28.87
CA PRO A 204 9.11 -15.30 30.20
C PRO A 204 8.16 -16.50 30.14
N PHE A 205 8.69 -17.65 29.76
CA PHE A 205 8.16 -18.94 30.17
C PHE A 205 9.37 -19.76 30.65
N ALA A 206 9.61 -19.69 31.96
CA ALA A 206 10.26 -20.75 32.69
C ALA A 206 9.20 -21.79 33.08
#